data_AF-A0A7V4H9M4-F1
#
_entry.id   AF-A0A7V4H9M4-F1
#
_cell.length_a   1.000
_cell.length_b   1.000
_cell.length_c   1.000
_cell.angle_alpha   90.00
_cell.angle_beta   90.00
_cell.angle_gamma   90.00
#
_symmetry.space_group_name_H-M   'P 1'
#
loop_
_entity.id
_entity.type
_entity.pdbx_description
1 polymer ?
#
loop_
_entity_poly.entity_id
_entity_poly.type
_entity_poly.pdbx_seq_one_letter_code
_entity_poly.pdbx_strand_id
1 'polypeptide(L)'
;MIRKPLYIFLLVLIFTAVSSADVIKSGSIQAFSDGVNITLRWVTENESNVIAFEILRSTSYNGGFTLIATVDPKGPSLYELVDKSAFRRTTTVYYYRIRVKLSNGESYFPALNESPISVNHNVSGVRRTWGSIKAMFR
;
A
#
# COMPACT_ATOMS: atom_id res chain seq x y z
N MET A 1 -36.23 58.85 9.89
CA MET A 1 -36.40 58.54 8.45
C MET A 1 -35.21 57.69 8.01
N ILE A 2 -35.44 56.39 7.83
CA ILE A 2 -34.43 55.32 7.62
C ILE A 2 -34.00 55.30 6.16
N ARG A 3 -32.69 55.29 5.86
CA ARG A 3 -32.14 54.78 4.60
C ARG A 3 -30.89 53.94 4.85
N LYS A 4 -30.99 52.68 4.42
CA LYS A 4 -30.19 51.49 4.75
C LYS A 4 -28.79 51.56 4.11
N PRO A 5 -27.72 51.04 4.75
CA PRO A 5 -26.43 50.93 4.10
C PRO A 5 -26.51 49.84 3.02
N LEU A 6 -26.01 50.23 1.85
CA LEU A 6 -25.85 49.43 0.64
C LEU A 6 -25.10 48.13 0.97
N TYR A 7 -25.78 46.99 0.89
CA TYR A 7 -25.14 45.68 0.88
C TYR A 7 -24.28 45.59 -0.38
N ILE A 8 -22.99 45.94 -0.25
CA ILE A 8 -21.98 45.56 -1.24
C ILE A 8 -21.90 44.04 -1.16
N PHE A 9 -22.48 43.44 -2.19
CA PHE A 9 -22.63 42.01 -2.41
C PHE A 9 -21.23 41.39 -2.64
N LEU A 10 -20.50 41.16 -1.55
CA LEU A 10 -19.21 40.46 -1.57
C LEU A 10 -19.51 38.96 -1.68
N LEU A 11 -19.66 38.47 -2.90
CA LEU A 11 -19.84 37.04 -3.20
C LEU A 11 -18.49 36.34 -3.02
N VAL A 12 -18.22 35.85 -1.80
CA VAL A 12 -17.11 34.94 -1.53
C VAL A 12 -17.52 33.55 -2.00
N LEU A 13 -17.01 33.15 -3.16
CA LEU A 13 -17.13 31.78 -3.64
C LEU A 13 -16.16 30.93 -2.83
N ILE A 14 -16.64 30.36 -1.73
CA ILE A 14 -15.88 29.38 -0.95
C ILE A 14 -15.81 28.12 -1.81
N PHE A 15 -14.73 27.97 -2.57
CA PHE A 15 -14.36 26.68 -3.15
C PHE A 15 -13.94 25.80 -1.98
N THR A 16 -14.90 25.09 -1.39
CA THR A 16 -14.58 24.05 -0.41
C THR A 16 -13.85 22.96 -1.19
N ALA A 17 -12.52 22.90 -1.02
CA ALA A 17 -11.76 21.74 -1.43
C ALA A 17 -12.32 20.56 -0.62
N VAL A 18 -13.15 19.74 -1.25
CA VAL A 18 -13.48 18.43 -0.71
C VAL A 18 -12.18 17.65 -0.76
N SER A 19 -11.46 17.63 0.36
CA SER A 19 -10.36 16.70 0.55
C SER A 19 -10.98 15.30 0.52
N SER A 20 -10.80 14.59 -0.58
CA SER A 20 -11.16 13.19 -0.67
C SER A 20 -10.38 12.46 0.41
N ALA A 21 -11.08 11.89 1.40
CA ALA A 21 -10.47 10.98 2.35
C ALA A 21 -9.82 9.83 1.57
N ASP A 22 -8.55 9.58 1.83
CA ASP A 22 -7.85 8.48 1.17
C ASP A 22 -8.40 7.14 1.67
N VAL A 23 -8.41 6.12 0.81
CA VAL A 23 -8.95 4.79 1.13
C VAL A 23 -8.09 4.12 2.19
N ILE A 24 -6.77 4.30 2.08
CA ILE A 24 -5.78 3.75 3.01
C ILE A 24 -5.38 4.85 4.00
N LYS A 25 -5.45 4.54 5.29
CA LYS A 25 -5.02 5.43 6.37
C LYS A 25 -3.57 5.85 6.17
N SER A 26 -3.34 7.15 6.21
CA SER A 26 -2.00 7.73 6.10
C SER A 26 -1.02 7.12 7.11
N GLY A 27 0.19 6.78 6.64
CA GLY A 27 1.26 6.21 7.46
C GLY A 27 0.98 4.80 8.01
N SER A 28 -0.15 4.18 7.64
CA SER A 28 -0.51 2.84 8.15
C SER A 28 0.20 1.70 7.43
N ILE A 29 0.75 1.95 6.23
CA ILE A 29 1.40 0.89 5.47
C ILE A 29 2.75 0.58 6.06
N GLN A 30 2.93 -0.68 6.39
CA GLN A 30 4.15 -1.21 6.96
C GLN A 30 4.49 -2.50 6.25
N ALA A 31 5.78 -2.79 6.17
CA ALA A 31 6.24 -4.05 5.61
C ALA A 31 7.43 -4.56 6.40
N PHE A 32 7.40 -5.85 6.74
CA PHE A 32 8.34 -6.47 7.66
C PHE A 32 8.85 -7.78 7.06
N SER A 33 10.13 -8.06 7.24
CA SER A 33 10.74 -9.32 6.83
C SER A 33 10.99 -10.20 8.05
N ASP A 34 10.52 -11.45 8.03
CA ASP A 34 10.86 -12.48 9.04
C ASP A 34 12.09 -13.32 8.64
N GLY A 35 12.74 -12.98 7.51
CA GLY A 35 13.88 -13.71 6.94
C GLY A 35 13.49 -14.92 6.09
N VAL A 36 12.20 -15.15 5.87
CA VAL A 36 11.64 -16.17 4.97
C VAL A 36 10.63 -15.55 4.01
N ASN A 37 9.73 -14.72 4.53
CA ASN A 37 8.66 -14.02 3.85
C ASN A 37 8.72 -12.52 4.17
N ILE A 38 7.94 -11.75 3.42
CA ILE A 38 7.70 -10.34 3.72
C ILE A 38 6.21 -10.16 3.99
N THR A 39 5.87 -9.60 5.13
CA THR A 39 4.49 -9.31 5.52
C THR A 39 4.21 -7.83 5.35
N LEU A 40 3.22 -7.50 4.53
CA LEU A 40 2.66 -6.16 4.40
C LEU A 40 1.43 -6.01 5.27
N ARG A 41 1.29 -4.84 5.90
CA ARG A 41 0.11 -4.45 6.67
C ARG A 41 -0.32 -3.05 6.29
N TRP A 42 -1.62 -2.81 6.23
CA TRP A 42 -2.19 -1.49 6.01
C TRP A 42 -3.57 -1.41 6.64
N VAL A 43 -4.01 -0.19 6.95
CA VAL A 43 -5.33 0.08 7.52
C VAL A 43 -6.14 0.89 6.51
N THR A 44 -7.40 0.53 6.34
CA THR A 44 -8.33 1.26 5.45
C THR A 44 -9.38 2.02 6.25
N GLU A 45 -9.83 3.15 5.73
CA GLU A 45 -10.83 4.01 6.38
C GLU A 45 -12.16 4.03 5.62
N ASN A 46 -12.13 4.14 4.29
CA ASN A 46 -13.33 4.12 3.46
C ASN A 46 -13.10 3.25 2.22
N GLU A 47 -13.91 2.20 2.06
CA GLU A 47 -13.82 1.27 0.93
C GLU A 47 -15.03 1.31 -0.01
N SER A 48 -15.90 2.32 0.11
CA SER A 48 -17.24 2.32 -0.54
C SER A 48 -17.22 2.10 -2.05
N ASN A 49 -16.12 2.47 -2.73
CA ASN A 49 -15.96 2.30 -4.18
C ASN A 49 -14.76 1.44 -4.54
N VAL A 50 -14.14 0.75 -3.58
CA VAL A 50 -12.96 -0.08 -3.83
C VAL A 50 -13.42 -1.43 -4.34
N ILE A 51 -12.75 -1.95 -5.37
CA ILE A 51 -12.96 -3.31 -5.88
C ILE A 51 -11.76 -4.21 -5.64
N ALA A 52 -10.57 -3.65 -5.48
CA ALA A 52 -9.37 -4.42 -5.18
C ALA A 52 -8.24 -3.54 -4.65
N PHE A 53 -7.37 -4.16 -3.85
CA PHE A 53 -6.02 -3.68 -3.56
C PHE A 53 -5.01 -4.50 -4.36
N GLU A 54 -4.27 -3.83 -5.24
CA GLU A 54 -3.20 -4.44 -6.03
C GLU A 54 -1.85 -4.20 -5.33
N ILE A 55 -1.21 -5.27 -4.88
CA ILE A 55 0.10 -5.20 -4.23
C ILE A 55 1.16 -5.42 -5.31
N LEU A 56 2.01 -4.41 -5.48
CA LEU A 56 3.11 -4.44 -6.42
C LEU A 56 4.45 -4.46 -5.69
N ARG A 57 5.40 -5.21 -6.25
CA ARG A 57 6.76 -5.35 -5.73
C ARG A 57 7.80 -5.06 -6.82
N SER A 58 8.89 -4.42 -6.43
CA SER A 58 10.10 -4.24 -7.25
C SER A 58 11.37 -4.52 -6.44
N THR A 59 12.46 -4.80 -7.16
CA THR A 59 13.85 -4.81 -6.63
C THR A 59 14.59 -3.49 -6.91
N SER A 60 13.91 -2.51 -7.50
CA SER A 60 14.44 -1.17 -7.78
C SER A 60 13.47 -0.12 -7.22
N TYR A 61 14.03 0.93 -6.59
CA TYR A 61 13.24 2.02 -6.02
C TYR A 61 12.41 2.76 -7.07
N ASN A 62 12.99 2.98 -8.26
CA ASN A 62 12.42 3.86 -9.29
C ASN A 62 11.50 3.17 -10.30
N GLY A 63 11.31 1.85 -10.26
CA GLY A 63 10.50 1.19 -11.28
C GLY A 63 10.64 -0.32 -11.31
N GLY A 64 10.04 -0.96 -12.31
CA GLY A 64 10.03 -2.43 -12.44
C GLY A 64 9.04 -3.11 -11.49
N PHE A 65 8.01 -2.39 -11.05
CA PHE A 65 6.96 -2.94 -10.17
C PHE A 65 6.14 -3.98 -10.91
N THR A 66 6.02 -5.15 -10.30
CA THR A 66 5.23 -6.29 -10.78
C THR A 66 4.11 -6.56 -9.81
N LEU A 67 2.91 -6.85 -10.32
CA LEU A 67 1.79 -7.27 -9.49
C LEU A 67 2.11 -8.65 -8.88
N ILE A 68 2.04 -8.74 -7.55
CA ILE A 68 2.29 -10.00 -6.83
C ILE A 68 1.03 -10.58 -6.18
N ALA A 69 0.06 -9.72 -5.86
CA ALA A 69 -1.18 -10.13 -5.25
C ALA A 69 -2.28 -9.10 -5.50
N THR A 70 -3.51 -9.60 -5.50
CA THR A 70 -4.74 -8.81 -5.49
C THR A 70 -5.52 -9.21 -4.25
N VAL A 71 -5.98 -8.24 -3.48
CA VAL A 71 -6.75 -8.46 -2.24
C VAL A 71 -8.11 -7.79 -2.38
N ASP A 72 -9.16 -8.57 -2.17
CA ASP A 72 -10.52 -8.08 -2.21
C ASP A 72 -10.81 -7.19 -0.98
N PRO A 73 -11.61 -6.13 -1.16
CA PRO A 73 -12.07 -5.29 -0.06
C PRO A 73 -12.99 -6.08 0.87
N LYS A 74 -12.85 -5.85 2.17
CA LYS A 74 -13.69 -6.41 3.24
C LYS A 74 -14.27 -5.34 4.15
N GLY A 75 -14.19 -4.07 3.74
CA GLY A 75 -14.56 -2.90 4.53
C GLY A 75 -13.40 -2.37 5.39
N PRO A 76 -13.62 -1.22 6.05
CA PRO A 76 -12.61 -0.55 6.86
C PRO A 76 -12.01 -1.49 7.92
N SER A 77 -10.75 -1.86 7.76
CA SER A 77 -10.13 -2.91 8.56
C SER A 77 -8.60 -2.86 8.52
N LEU A 78 -7.97 -3.71 9.33
CA LEU A 78 -6.57 -4.05 9.19
C LEU A 78 -6.43 -5.17 8.15
N TYR A 79 -5.57 -4.93 7.17
CA TYR A 79 -5.17 -5.89 6.16
C TYR A 79 -3.78 -6.43 6.43
N GLU A 80 -3.57 -7.68 6.05
CA GLU A 80 -2.28 -8.34 6.10
C GLU A 80 -2.11 -9.20 4.86
N LEU A 81 -0.95 -9.08 4.20
CA LEU A 81 -0.55 -9.91 3.08
C LEU A 81 0.85 -10.46 3.33
N VAL A 82 1.00 -11.78 3.25
CA VAL A 82 2.30 -12.45 3.32
C VAL A 82 2.81 -12.74 1.91
N ASP A 83 3.81 -11.99 1.45
CA ASP A 83 4.56 -12.29 0.24
C ASP A 83 5.57 -13.41 0.52
N LYS A 84 5.15 -14.62 0.15
CA LYS A 84 6.00 -15.82 0.20
C LYS A 84 6.93 -15.91 -0.99
N SER A 85 6.72 -15.14 -2.05
CA SER A 85 7.46 -15.27 -3.32
C SER A 85 8.79 -14.52 -3.34
N ALA A 86 9.17 -13.86 -2.23
CA ALA A 86 10.36 -13.03 -2.08
C ALA A 86 11.67 -13.85 -2.02
N PHE A 87 11.86 -14.75 -2.99
CA PHE A 87 12.97 -15.68 -3.03
C PHE A 87 14.04 -15.19 -4.00
N ARG A 88 14.98 -14.34 -3.57
CA ARG A 88 16.20 -14.09 -4.36
C ARG A 88 17.45 -14.16 -3.50
N ARG A 89 18.49 -14.79 -4.08
CA ARG A 89 19.79 -15.04 -3.44
C ARG A 89 20.64 -13.78 -3.29
N THR A 90 20.36 -12.73 -4.06
CA THR A 90 21.23 -11.54 -4.18
C THR A 90 20.51 -10.22 -3.88
N THR A 91 19.18 -10.21 -3.82
CA THR A 91 18.42 -9.00 -3.55
C THR A 91 18.15 -8.87 -2.07
N THR A 92 18.72 -7.86 -1.46
CA THR A 92 18.58 -7.55 -0.03
C THR A 92 17.47 -6.56 0.26
N VAL A 93 17.02 -5.78 -0.73
CA VAL A 93 15.98 -4.76 -0.55
C VAL A 93 14.85 -4.97 -1.55
N TYR A 94 13.63 -5.03 -1.04
CA TYR A 94 12.41 -4.99 -1.84
C TYR A 94 11.66 -3.68 -1.62
N TYR A 95 10.97 -3.26 -2.66
CA TYR A 95 10.15 -2.06 -2.70
C TYR A 95 8.72 -2.45 -2.99
N TYR A 96 7.78 -1.95 -2.19
CA TYR A 96 6.37 -2.26 -2.33
C TYR A 96 5.52 -1.01 -2.56
N ARG A 97 4.45 -1.19 -3.32
CA ARG A 97 3.36 -0.22 -3.48
C ARG A 97 2.02 -0.93 -3.41
N ILE A 98 1.03 -0.24 -2.88
CA ILE A 98 -0.36 -0.71 -2.89
C ILE A 98 -1.14 0.25 -3.79
N ARG A 99 -1.70 -0.26 -4.88
CA ARG A 99 -2.59 0.48 -5.76
C ARG A 99 -4.03 0.16 -5.40
N VAL A 100 -4.84 1.18 -5.24
CA VAL A 100 -6.28 1.04 -5.02
C VAL A 100 -6.96 1.01 -6.38
N LYS A 101 -7.83 0.04 -6.61
CA LYS A 101 -8.66 -0.06 -7.80
C LYS A 101 -10.11 0.23 -7.43
N LEU A 102 -10.73 1.16 -8.16
CA LEU A 102 -12.09 1.62 -7.92
C LEU A 102 -13.09 1.00 -8.90
N SER A 103 -14.37 0.99 -8.51
CA SER A 103 -15.49 0.47 -9.30
C SER A 103 -15.74 1.25 -10.59
N ASN A 104 -15.35 2.52 -10.65
CA ASN A 104 -15.41 3.37 -11.84
C ASN A 104 -14.29 3.06 -12.87
N GLY A 105 -13.42 2.09 -12.59
CA GLY A 105 -12.29 1.71 -13.44
C GLY A 105 -11.02 2.51 -13.20
N GLU A 106 -11.06 3.55 -12.35
CA GLU A 106 -9.87 4.28 -11.96
C GLU A 106 -8.99 3.46 -11.02
N SER A 107 -7.71 3.79 -11.03
CA SER A 107 -6.77 3.22 -10.07
C SER A 107 -5.73 4.28 -9.70
N TYR A 108 -5.34 4.31 -8.44
CA TYR A 108 -4.40 5.30 -7.95
C TYR A 108 -3.55 4.73 -6.82
N PHE A 109 -2.40 5.38 -6.59
CA PHE A 109 -1.60 5.16 -5.40
C PHE A 109 -2.02 6.18 -4.35
N PRO A 110 -2.27 5.78 -3.09
CA PRO A 110 -2.66 6.71 -2.04
C PRO A 110 -1.63 7.83 -1.92
N ALA A 111 -2.10 9.07 -1.74
CA ALA A 111 -1.31 10.30 -1.97
C ALA A 111 -0.09 10.44 -1.04
N LEU A 112 -0.08 9.75 0.10
CA LEU A 112 1.06 9.75 1.03
C LEU A 112 1.96 8.51 0.88
N ASN A 113 1.78 7.74 -0.20
CA ASN A 113 2.65 6.63 -0.63
C ASN A 113 3.33 6.90 -1.99
N GLU A 114 3.66 8.16 -2.30
CA GLU A 114 4.37 8.50 -3.54
C GLU A 114 5.72 7.75 -3.63
N SER A 115 6.38 7.56 -2.47
CA SER A 115 7.57 6.75 -2.34
C SER A 115 7.21 5.30 -2.00
N PRO A 116 7.85 4.29 -2.62
CA PRO A 116 7.60 2.90 -2.29
C PRO A 116 8.11 2.55 -0.88
N ILE A 117 7.43 1.64 -0.21
CA ILE A 117 7.86 1.10 1.08
C ILE A 117 9.06 0.19 0.86
N SER A 118 10.19 0.50 1.50
CA SER A 118 11.40 -0.30 1.42
C SER A 118 11.49 -1.32 2.56
N VAL A 119 11.93 -2.54 2.24
CA VAL A 119 12.11 -3.61 3.22
C VAL A 119 13.43 -4.32 2.96
N ASN A 120 14.27 -4.38 3.98
CA ASN A 120 15.45 -5.24 3.97
C ASN A 120 15.02 -6.70 4.20
N HIS A 121 15.35 -7.58 3.27
CA HIS A 121 15.05 -9.00 3.32
C HIS A 121 16.34 -9.80 3.15
N ASN A 122 16.84 -10.35 4.26
CA ASN A 122 18.02 -11.20 4.26
C ASN A 122 17.63 -12.62 4.69
N VAL A 123 17.65 -13.54 3.73
CA VAL A 123 17.41 -14.97 3.96
C VAL A 123 18.71 -15.64 4.45
N SER A 124 18.79 -15.96 5.74
CA SER A 124 19.94 -16.69 6.27
C SER A 124 20.09 -18.06 5.60
N GLY A 125 21.23 -18.30 4.94
CA GLY A 125 21.51 -19.54 4.19
C GLY A 125 21.53 -20.79 5.07
N VAL A 126 21.89 -20.64 6.35
CA VAL A 126 21.99 -21.72 7.33
C VAL A 126 20.67 -22.47 7.52
N ARG A 127 19.53 -21.77 7.55
CA ARG A 127 18.22 -22.42 7.83
C ARG A 127 17.74 -23.32 6.68
N ARG A 128 18.21 -23.12 5.44
CA ARG A 128 17.78 -23.93 4.28
C ARG A 128 18.58 -25.23 4.10
N THR A 129 19.84 -25.28 4.50
CA THR A 129 20.68 -26.48 4.33
C THR A 129 20.31 -27.59 5.30
N TRP A 130 19.87 -27.25 6.52
CA TRP A 130 19.41 -28.24 7.49
C TRP A 130 18.19 -29.04 7.00
N GLY A 131 17.27 -28.40 6.27
CA GLY A 131 16.09 -29.07 5.70
C GLY A 131 16.45 -30.05 4.58
N SER A 132 17.40 -29.69 3.69
CA SER A 132 17.83 -30.56 2.60
C SER A 132 18.74 -31.70 3.05
N ILE A 133 19.62 -31.45 4.03
CA ILE A 133 20.52 -32.47 4.59
C ILE A 133 19.72 -33.54 5.35
N LYS A 134 18.70 -33.15 6.13
CA LYS A 134 17.85 -34.11 6.85
C LYS A 134 17.06 -35.04 5.90
N ALA A 135 16.75 -34.59 4.69
CA ALA A 135 16.06 -35.38 3.67
C ALA A 135 16.95 -36.41 2.97
N MET A 136 18.28 -36.32 3.11
CA MET A 136 19.27 -37.22 2.48
C MET A 136 19.66 -38.43 3.34
N PHE A 137 19.31 -38.41 4.63
CA PHE A 137 19.64 -39.50 5.57
C PHE A 137 18.41 -40.35 5.93
N ARG A 138 17.52 -40.56 4.97
CA ARG A 138 16.38 -41.49 5.06
C ARG A 138 16.48 -42.54 3.97
#